data_AF-A0A7S0B5F3-F1
#
_entry.id   AF-A0A7S0B5F3-F1
#
_cell.length_a   1.000
_cell.length_b   1.000
_cell.length_c   1.000
_cell.angle_alpha   90.00
_cell.angle_beta   90.00
_cell.angle_gamma   90.00
#
_symmetry.space_group_name_H-M   'P 1'
#
loop_
_entity.id
_entity.type
_entity.pdbx_description
1 polymer ?
#
loop_
_entity_poly.entity_id
_entity_poly.type
_entity_poly.pdbx_seq_one_letter_code
_entity_poly.pdbx_strand_id
1 'polypeptide(L)'
;ASNGSDQQPELRRWTPAEFQKLEFDAAGNLPWIFDEEAKEQLRGPFRLRGIAQKDISGLSANELRSEVSIRQKSQMRKGKQIEIYVMHQNIIRYFFLRLMQFDTSRWLDLGGSNCTMTQLRVRNDGVVVCDFFGAHESRMPVSHYTFNKHSDV
;
A
#
# COMPACT_ATOMS: atom_id res chain seq x y z
N ALA A 1 20.25 46.78 24.48
CA ALA A 1 20.38 45.38 24.93
C ALA A 1 18.99 44.75 24.82
N SER A 2 18.61 44.18 23.66
CA SER A 2 18.88 42.80 23.23
C SER A 2 18.16 41.74 24.07
N ASN A 3 16.84 41.63 23.90
CA ASN A 3 16.10 40.41 24.21
C ASN A 3 15.85 39.67 22.88
N GLY A 4 16.89 39.02 22.38
CA GLY A 4 16.77 38.05 21.29
C GLY A 4 16.22 36.76 21.88
N SER A 5 14.91 36.56 21.77
CA SER A 5 14.30 35.27 22.05
C SER A 5 14.85 34.25 21.05
N ASP A 6 15.75 33.39 21.50
CA ASP A 6 16.11 32.13 20.84
C ASP A 6 14.86 31.22 20.80
N GLN A 7 13.94 31.54 19.88
CA GLN A 7 12.89 30.62 19.48
C GLN A 7 13.58 29.51 18.70
N GLN A 8 13.62 28.30 19.27
CA GLN A 8 14.10 27.13 18.56
C GLN A 8 13.35 27.03 17.21
N PRO A 9 14.04 26.87 16.09
CA PRO A 9 13.40 26.85 14.78
C PRO A 9 12.42 25.69 14.73
N GLU A 10 11.14 26.01 14.51
CA GLU A 10 10.06 25.04 14.48
C GLU A 10 10.32 24.00 13.38
N LEU A 11 10.49 22.74 13.77
CA LEU A 11 10.79 21.65 12.84
C LEU A 11 9.49 21.17 12.20
N ARG A 12 9.11 21.79 11.08
CA ARG A 12 8.00 21.30 10.27
C ARG A 12 8.37 19.97 9.61
N ARG A 13 7.46 19.00 9.66
CA ARG A 13 7.56 17.72 8.96
C ARG A 13 6.62 17.76 7.76
N TRP A 14 7.09 17.24 6.63
CA TRP A 14 6.31 17.16 5.40
C TRP A 14 5.98 15.71 5.04
N THR A 15 4.78 15.49 4.50
CA THR A 15 4.44 14.24 3.83
C THR A 15 5.16 14.13 2.48
N PRO A 16 5.33 12.92 1.90
CA PRO A 16 5.90 12.77 0.57
C PRO A 16 5.13 13.55 -0.51
N ALA A 17 3.80 13.68 -0.36
CA ALA A 17 2.96 14.43 -1.29
C ALA A 17 3.18 15.95 -1.17
N GLU A 18 3.34 16.47 0.04
CA GLU A 18 3.70 17.87 0.26
C GLU A 18 5.11 18.17 -0.26
N PHE A 19 6.07 17.28 -0.02
CA PHE A 19 7.44 17.45 -0.48
C PHE A 19 7.53 17.60 -2.01
N GLN A 20 6.70 16.87 -2.77
CA GLN A 20 6.70 16.99 -4.23
C GLN A 20 6.22 18.35 -4.74
N LYS A 21 5.39 19.05 -3.96
CA LYS A 21 4.88 20.39 -4.29
C LYS A 21 5.87 21.50 -3.98
N LEU A 22 6.97 21.19 -3.30
CA LEU A 22 7.99 22.18 -2.95
C LEU A 22 8.83 22.57 -4.17
N GLU A 23 9.06 23.87 -4.32
CA GLU A 23 9.96 24.46 -5.30
C GLU A 23 11.32 24.69 -4.66
N PHE A 24 12.36 24.06 -5.21
CA PHE A 24 13.73 24.20 -4.73
C PHE A 24 14.53 25.09 -5.66
N ASP A 25 15.42 25.90 -5.10
CA ASP A 25 16.46 26.59 -5.85
C ASP A 25 17.57 25.62 -6.31
N ALA A 26 18.48 26.10 -7.17
CA ALA A 26 19.61 25.32 -7.67
C ALA A 26 20.56 24.81 -6.57
N ALA A 27 20.54 25.44 -5.39
CA ALA A 27 21.34 25.10 -4.23
C ALA A 27 20.59 24.20 -3.21
N GLY A 28 19.35 23.78 -3.52
CA GLY A 28 18.54 22.92 -2.65
C GLY A 28 17.84 23.65 -1.50
N ASN A 29 17.81 24.99 -1.49
CA ASN A 29 17.00 25.77 -0.54
C ASN A 29 15.59 26.00 -1.09
N LEU A 30 14.65 26.21 -0.19
CA LEU A 30 13.28 26.61 -0.51
C LEU A 30 13.21 28.14 -0.42
N PRO A 31 12.85 28.87 -1.49
CA PRO A 31 12.75 30.33 -1.46
C PRO A 31 11.49 30.82 -0.73
N TRP A 32 10.47 29.97 -0.63
CA TRP A 32 9.23 30.25 0.07
C TRP A 32 8.60 28.94 0.58
N ILE A 33 7.77 29.04 1.61
CA ILE A 33 6.93 27.96 2.13
C ILE A 33 5.51 28.50 2.32
N PHE A 34 4.51 27.69 1.97
CA PHE A 34 3.13 28.01 2.30
C PHE A 34 2.81 27.62 3.74
N ASP A 35 2.42 28.60 4.55
CA ASP A 35 1.85 28.35 5.87
C ASP A 35 0.35 28.06 5.70
N GLU A 36 -0.07 26.84 6.07
CA GLU A 36 -1.48 26.44 5.94
C GLU A 36 -2.37 27.05 7.02
N GLU A 37 -1.82 27.37 8.19
CA GLU A 37 -2.56 27.97 9.29
C GLU A 37 -2.80 29.46 9.02
N ALA A 38 -1.75 30.17 8.60
CA ALA A 38 -1.85 31.60 8.24
C ALA A 38 -2.41 31.82 6.83
N LYS A 39 -2.42 30.78 5.98
CA LYS A 39 -2.75 30.86 4.54
C LYS A 39 -1.89 31.88 3.77
N GLU A 40 -0.65 32.07 4.21
CA GLU A 40 0.29 33.03 3.63
C GLU A 40 1.56 32.34 3.10
N GLN A 41 2.19 32.97 2.10
CA GLN A 41 3.49 32.55 1.61
C GLN A 41 4.58 33.22 2.42
N LEU A 42 5.25 32.43 3.27
CA LEU A 42 6.42 32.89 4.00
C LEU A 42 7.63 32.85 3.05
N ARG A 43 8.28 34.00 2.86
CA ARG A 43 9.51 34.12 2.05
C ARG A 43 10.73 34.02 2.96
N GLY A 44 11.70 33.22 2.56
CA GLY A 44 12.95 33.05 3.30
C GLY A 44 13.76 31.88 2.77
N PRO A 45 15.07 31.82 3.05
CA PRO A 45 15.91 30.70 2.64
C PRO A 45 15.70 29.52 3.60
N PHE A 46 14.63 28.76 3.40
CA PHE A 46 14.39 27.58 4.23
C PHE A 46 15.26 26.41 3.76
N ARG A 47 15.85 25.70 4.71
CA ARG A 47 16.71 24.55 4.46
C ARG A 47 16.12 23.29 5.08
N LEU A 48 16.09 22.23 4.29
CA LEU A 48 15.78 20.91 4.81
C LEU A 48 16.94 20.41 5.66
N ARG A 49 16.65 20.08 6.92
CA ARG A 49 17.64 19.51 7.86
C ARG A 49 17.77 18.00 7.75
N GLY A 50 16.73 17.30 7.32
CA GLY A 50 16.71 15.84 7.39
C GLY A 50 15.58 15.24 6.59
N ILE A 51 15.82 14.04 6.04
CA ILE A 51 14.75 13.13 5.61
C ILE A 51 14.74 11.98 6.62
N ALA A 52 13.67 11.90 7.41
CA ALA A 52 13.53 11.01 8.57
C ALA A 52 14.70 11.14 9.59
N GLN A 53 15.70 10.26 9.53
CA GLN A 53 16.87 10.24 10.45
C GLN A 53 18.21 10.52 9.76
N LYS A 54 18.21 10.76 8.44
CA LYS A 54 19.44 11.06 7.69
C LYS A 54 19.56 12.57 7.53
N ASP A 55 20.68 13.11 7.97
CA ASP A 55 21.06 14.49 7.69
C ASP A 55 21.34 14.63 6.18
N ILE A 56 20.75 15.66 5.58
CA ILE A 56 20.77 15.91 4.14
C ILE A 56 21.24 17.34 3.81
N SER A 57 21.86 18.01 4.79
CA SER A 57 22.41 19.35 4.58
C SER A 57 23.41 19.36 3.41
N GLY A 58 23.18 20.19 2.39
CA GLY A 58 24.10 20.39 1.27
C GLY A 58 23.84 19.53 0.02
N LEU A 59 22.78 18.73 0.00
CA LEU A 59 22.37 18.01 -1.22
C LEU A 59 21.64 18.92 -2.21
N SER A 60 21.88 18.69 -3.50
CA SER A 60 21.18 19.39 -4.57
C SER A 60 19.70 19.00 -4.64
N ALA A 61 18.87 19.86 -5.25
CA ALA A 61 17.44 19.59 -5.42
C ALA A 61 17.12 18.24 -6.09
N ASN A 62 17.96 17.81 -7.04
CA ASN A 62 17.79 16.54 -7.74
C ASN A 62 18.10 15.32 -6.86
N GLU A 63 19.14 15.42 -6.02
CA GLU A 63 19.52 14.36 -5.08
C GLU A 63 18.51 14.24 -3.93
N LEU A 64 17.93 15.35 -3.49
CA LEU A 64 16.85 15.34 -2.51
C LEU A 64 15.61 14.60 -3.04
N ARG A 65 15.20 14.91 -4.28
CA ARG A 65 14.08 14.23 -4.94
C ARG A 65 14.34 12.74 -5.15
N SER A 66 15.57 12.36 -5.53
CA SER A 66 15.93 10.96 -5.74
C SER A 66 15.92 10.16 -4.43
N GLU A 67 16.47 10.69 -3.34
CA GLU A 67 16.44 10.05 -2.01
C GLU A 67 15.02 9.86 -1.51
N VAL A 68 14.14 10.86 -1.64
CA VAL A 68 12.71 10.72 -1.29
C VAL A 68 12.04 9.63 -2.13
N SER A 69 12.30 9.58 -3.43
CA SER A 69 11.74 8.54 -4.31
C SER A 69 12.22 7.13 -3.95
N ILE A 70 13.52 6.97 -3.69
CA ILE A 70 14.10 5.68 -3.25
C ILE A 70 13.45 5.23 -1.95
N ARG A 71 13.27 6.15 -1.00
CA ARG A 71 12.63 5.83 0.29
C ARG A 71 11.16 5.51 0.16
N GLN A 72 10.42 6.27 -0.63
CA GLN A 72 9.03 5.98 -0.93
C GLN A 72 8.89 4.57 -1.52
N LYS A 73 9.76 4.20 -2.47
CA LYS A 73 9.81 2.84 -3.03
C LYS A 73 10.16 1.78 -1.96
N SER A 74 11.08 2.08 -1.04
CA SER A 74 11.44 1.18 0.06
C SER A 74 10.30 0.98 1.07
N GLN A 75 9.57 2.05 1.41
CA GLN A 75 8.35 1.97 2.24
C GLN A 75 7.22 1.24 1.51
N MET A 76 7.13 1.38 0.20
CA MET A 76 6.15 0.66 -0.62
C MET A 76 6.44 -0.84 -0.76
N ARG A 77 7.58 -1.36 -0.28
CA ARG A 77 7.90 -2.80 -0.36
C ARG A 77 8.34 -3.43 0.96
N LYS A 78 7.33 -3.86 1.73
CA LYS A 78 7.17 -5.23 2.27
C LYS A 78 5.75 -5.42 2.88
N GLY A 79 4.73 -4.86 2.24
CA GLY A 79 3.34 -5.19 2.58
C GLY A 79 2.98 -6.57 2.03
N LYS A 80 2.08 -7.31 2.71
CA LYS A 80 1.48 -8.51 2.13
C LYS A 80 0.82 -8.13 0.80
N GLN A 81 1.25 -8.73 -0.31
CA GLN A 81 0.59 -8.58 -1.60
C GLN A 81 -0.72 -9.38 -1.55
N ILE A 82 -1.84 -8.72 -1.83
CA ILE A 82 -3.16 -9.35 -1.89
C ILE A 82 -3.63 -9.27 -3.34
N GLU A 83 -3.88 -10.43 -3.95
CA GLU A 83 -4.40 -10.55 -5.30
C GLU A 83 -5.81 -11.17 -5.23
N ILE A 84 -6.74 -10.60 -6.00
CA ILE A 84 -8.13 -11.05 -6.03
C ILE A 84 -8.44 -11.54 -7.44
N TYR A 85 -8.89 -12.78 -7.53
CA TYR A 85 -9.30 -13.40 -8.78
C TYR A 85 -10.80 -13.70 -8.74
N VAL A 86 -11.51 -13.31 -9.80
CA VAL A 86 -12.93 -13.64 -10.00
C VAL A 86 -13.01 -14.65 -11.14
N MET A 87 -13.43 -15.88 -10.82
CA MET A 87 -13.36 -17.02 -11.74
C MET A 87 -14.55 -17.96 -11.54
N HIS A 88 -14.72 -18.91 -12.47
CA HIS A 88 -15.71 -19.97 -12.37
C HIS A 88 -15.23 -21.13 -11.48
N GLN A 89 -16.19 -21.88 -10.92
CA GLN A 89 -15.92 -22.95 -9.95
C GLN A 89 -14.91 -24.00 -10.45
N ASN A 90 -14.99 -24.44 -11.71
CA ASN A 90 -14.05 -25.42 -12.26
C ASN A 90 -12.60 -24.89 -12.30
N ILE A 91 -12.43 -23.59 -12.54
CA ILE A 91 -11.10 -22.98 -12.55
C ILE A 91 -10.57 -22.88 -11.12
N ILE A 92 -11.42 -22.44 -10.17
CA ILE A 92 -11.06 -22.37 -8.75
C ILE A 92 -10.63 -23.75 -8.23
N ARG A 93 -11.39 -24.80 -8.54
CA ARG A 93 -11.07 -26.20 -8.18
C ARG A 93 -9.70 -26.62 -8.68
N TYR A 94 -9.42 -26.38 -9.97
CA TYR A 94 -8.13 -26.74 -10.56
C TYR A 94 -6.98 -25.97 -9.91
N PHE A 95 -7.12 -24.65 -9.76
CA PHE A 95 -6.10 -23.82 -9.10
C PHE A 95 -5.82 -24.27 -7.67
N PHE A 96 -6.89 -24.52 -6.90
CA PHE A 96 -6.78 -24.98 -5.52
C PHE A 96 -6.04 -26.31 -5.42
N LEU A 97 -6.44 -27.33 -6.19
CA LEU A 97 -5.80 -28.64 -6.17
C LEU A 97 -4.33 -28.56 -6.58
N ARG A 98 -4.00 -27.76 -7.61
CA ARG A 98 -2.62 -27.58 -8.06
C ARG A 98 -1.74 -26.87 -7.02
N LEU A 99 -2.26 -25.82 -6.38
CA LEU A 99 -1.53 -25.07 -5.36
C LEU A 99 -1.33 -25.87 -4.07
N MET A 100 -2.32 -26.68 -3.69
CA MET A 100 -2.24 -27.58 -2.54
C MET A 100 -1.52 -28.90 -2.84
N GLN A 101 -1.10 -29.11 -4.09
CA GLN A 101 -0.47 -30.35 -4.56
C GLN A 101 -1.35 -31.59 -4.35
N PHE A 102 -2.66 -31.43 -4.46
CA PHE A 102 -3.64 -32.52 -4.42
C PHE A 102 -3.88 -33.10 -5.82
N ASP A 103 -4.41 -34.32 -5.85
CA ASP A 103 -4.78 -34.97 -7.10
C ASP A 103 -5.93 -34.22 -7.78
N THR A 104 -5.70 -33.81 -9.03
CA THR A 104 -6.68 -33.11 -9.87
C THR A 104 -7.91 -33.96 -10.20
N SER A 105 -7.84 -35.29 -10.08
CA SER A 105 -8.99 -36.18 -10.26
C SER A 105 -10.12 -35.91 -9.25
N ARG A 106 -9.79 -35.34 -8.08
CA ARG A 106 -10.73 -35.04 -6.98
C ARG A 106 -11.43 -33.69 -7.08
N TRP A 107 -11.36 -33.03 -8.23
CA TRP A 107 -11.99 -31.72 -8.44
C TRP A 107 -13.51 -31.69 -8.25
N LEU A 108 -14.20 -32.81 -8.45
CA LEU A 108 -15.65 -32.91 -8.21
C LEU A 108 -16.01 -32.98 -6.72
N ASP A 109 -15.07 -33.38 -5.86
CA ASP A 109 -15.27 -33.46 -4.41
C ASP A 109 -15.37 -32.05 -3.77
N LEU A 110 -14.99 -31.02 -4.52
CA LEU A 110 -14.95 -29.63 -4.07
C LEU A 110 -16.20 -28.87 -4.51
N GLY A 111 -17.13 -28.62 -3.59
CA GLY A 111 -18.31 -27.79 -3.81
C GLY A 111 -18.05 -26.29 -3.62
N GLY A 112 -18.89 -25.45 -4.21
CA GLY A 112 -18.87 -24.01 -3.98
C GLY A 112 -20.10 -23.35 -4.59
N SER A 113 -20.75 -22.47 -3.82
CA SER A 113 -21.88 -21.67 -4.30
C SER A 113 -21.40 -20.44 -5.06
N ASN A 114 -22.31 -19.78 -5.76
CA ASN A 114 -22.02 -18.50 -6.40
C ASN A 114 -21.50 -17.48 -5.36
N CYS A 115 -20.51 -16.68 -5.78
CA CYS A 115 -19.89 -15.64 -4.96
C CYS A 115 -19.26 -16.13 -3.63
N THR A 116 -18.96 -17.42 -3.50
CA THR A 116 -18.14 -17.93 -2.38
C THR A 116 -16.67 -17.51 -2.55
N MET A 117 -15.98 -17.34 -1.43
CA MET A 117 -14.57 -16.91 -1.41
C MET A 117 -13.65 -18.09 -1.07
N THR A 118 -12.50 -18.15 -1.72
CA THR A 118 -11.41 -19.07 -1.37
C THR A 118 -10.16 -18.24 -1.14
N GLN A 119 -9.51 -18.42 0.01
CA GLN A 119 -8.30 -17.67 0.37
C GLN A 119 -7.12 -18.62 0.53
N LEU A 120 -6.08 -18.34 -0.27
CA LEU A 120 -4.80 -19.02 -0.23
C LEU A 120 -3.71 -18.00 0.12
N ARG A 121 -2.76 -18.42 0.94
CA ARG A 121 -1.62 -17.62 1.36
C ARG A 121 -0.34 -18.33 0.96
N VAL A 122 0.42 -17.70 0.07
CA VAL A 122 1.75 -18.16 -0.31
C VAL A 122 2.77 -17.46 0.56
N ARG A 123 3.55 -18.23 1.30
CA ARG A 123 4.63 -17.71 2.15
C ARG A 123 5.93 -17.59 1.35
N ASN A 124 6.87 -16.81 1.86
CA ASN A 124 8.18 -16.61 1.21
C ASN A 124 9.03 -17.89 1.13
N ASP A 125 8.70 -18.90 1.93
CA ASP A 125 9.31 -20.24 1.93
C ASP A 125 8.68 -21.18 0.89
N GLY A 126 7.70 -20.70 0.11
CA GLY A 126 6.98 -21.49 -0.89
C GLY A 126 5.85 -22.33 -0.31
N VAL A 127 5.63 -22.30 1.02
CA VAL A 127 4.50 -23.00 1.64
C VAL A 127 3.20 -22.28 1.28
N VAL A 128 2.25 -23.06 0.75
CA VAL A 128 0.89 -22.61 0.49
C VAL A 128 0.00 -23.06 1.64
N VAL A 129 -0.76 -22.11 2.19
CA VAL A 129 -1.74 -22.36 3.24
C VAL A 129 -3.12 -21.99 2.70
N CYS A 130 -4.09 -22.88 2.83
CA CYS A 130 -5.49 -22.53 2.63
C CYS A 130 -6.07 -22.03 3.97
N ASP A 131 -6.53 -20.78 3.98
CA ASP A 131 -7.23 -20.22 5.13
C ASP A 131 -8.69 -20.72 5.15
N PHE A 132 -9.35 -20.66 3.99
CA PHE A 132 -10.69 -21.21 3.78
C PHE A 132 -10.96 -21.48 2.29
N PHE A 133 -11.86 -22.44 2.02
CA PHE A 133 -12.29 -22.83 0.68
C PHE A 133 -13.81 -22.75 0.56
N GLY A 134 -14.31 -22.13 -0.51
CA GLY A 134 -15.75 -22.01 -0.76
C GLY A 134 -16.51 -21.35 0.39
N ALA A 135 -15.86 -20.46 1.14
CA ALA A 135 -16.44 -19.85 2.32
C ALA A 135 -17.55 -18.87 1.95
N HIS A 136 -18.62 -18.96 2.73
CA HIS A 136 -19.81 -18.15 2.61
C HIS A 136 -19.72 -16.84 3.40
N GLU A 137 -18.55 -16.55 4.02
CA GLU A 137 -18.26 -15.45 4.95
C GLU A 137 -18.54 -14.03 4.41
N SER A 138 -18.95 -13.89 3.15
CA SER A 138 -19.69 -12.72 2.72
C SER A 138 -20.89 -12.51 3.65
N ARG A 139 -21.21 -11.27 4.02
CA ARG A 139 -22.43 -10.92 4.77
C ARG A 139 -23.74 -11.19 4.01
N MET A 140 -23.70 -12.06 3.00
CA MET A 140 -24.82 -12.43 2.19
C MET A 140 -25.78 -13.27 3.04
N PRO A 141 -27.07 -12.89 3.12
CA PRO A 141 -28.06 -13.71 3.81
C PRO A 141 -28.16 -15.10 3.19
N VAL A 142 -28.47 -16.11 4.01
CA VAL A 142 -28.59 -17.51 3.55
C VAL A 142 -29.57 -17.67 2.40
N SER A 143 -30.64 -16.87 2.37
CA SER A 143 -31.64 -16.84 1.30
C SER A 143 -31.09 -16.45 -0.08
N HIS A 144 -29.91 -15.84 -0.14
CA HIS A 144 -29.26 -15.39 -1.36
C HIS A 144 -28.15 -16.33 -1.82
N TYR A 145 -27.80 -17.35 -1.02
CA TYR A 145 -26.91 -18.40 -1.50
C TYR A 145 -27.62 -19.21 -2.58
N THR A 146 -27.01 -19.19 -3.76
CA THR A 146 -27.49 -19.94 -4.91
C THR A 146 -26.39 -20.86 -5.39
N PHE A 147 -26.75 -22.13 -5.59
CA PHE A 147 -25.99 -23.09 -6.35
C PHE A 147 -26.93 -23.58 -7.44
N ASN A 148 -26.56 -23.29 -8.69
CA ASN A 148 -27.23 -23.69 -9.93
C ASN A 148 -28.74 -24.02 -9.80
N LYS A 149 -29.63 -23.02 -9.96
CA LYS A 149 -31.09 -23.24 -9.99
C LYS A 149 -31.51 -23.75 -11.38
N HIS A 150 -31.19 -25.00 -11.70
CA HIS A 150 -31.86 -25.65 -12.83
C HIS A 150 -33.00 -26.51 -12.28
N SER A 151 -34.22 -26.30 -12.80
CA SER A 151 -35.41 -27.08 -12.48
C SER A 151 -35.46 -28.45 -13.18
N ASP A 152 -34.48 -28.75 -14.04
CA ASP A 152 -34.60 -29.79 -15.07
C ASP A 152 -33.60 -30.95 -14.89
N VAL A 153 -33.21 -31.26 -13.65
CA VAL A 153 -32.61 -32.55 -13.27
C VAL A 153 -33.36 -33.13 -12.07
#